data_AF-A0A2P8F4Q8-F1
#
_entry.id   AF-A0A2P8F4Q8-F1
#
_cell.length_a   1.000
_cell.length_b   1.000
_cell.length_c   1.000
_cell.angle_alpha   90.00
_cell.angle_beta   90.00
_cell.angle_gamma   90.00
#
_symmetry.space_group_name_H-M   'P 1'
#
loop_
_entity.id
_entity.type
_entity.pdbx_description
1 polymer ?
#
loop_
_entity_poly.entity_id
_entity_poly.type
_entity_poly.pdbx_seq_one_letter_code
_entity_poly.pdbx_strand_id
1 'polypeptide(L)' 'MDVQATLRERAIAILGVDGENFEVSGVYQGSARKPSSYILTRTGDKSVAVRDLSSFPSHQQVRELMS' A
#
# COMPACT_ATOMS: atom_id res chain seq x y z
N MET A 1 7.66 -23.28 18.60
CA MET A 1 8.46 -22.09 18.21
C MET A 1 7.50 -21.15 17.48
N ASP A 2 6.88 -20.25 18.21
CA ASP A 2 6.03 -19.20 17.64
C ASP A 2 6.93 -18.16 17.00
N VAL A 3 7.25 -18.38 15.73
CA VAL A 3 7.85 -17.35 14.89
C VAL A 3 6.78 -16.29 14.73
N GLN A 4 6.80 -15.26 15.58
CA GLN A 4 6.08 -14.02 15.33
C GLN A 4 6.56 -13.50 13.99
N ALA A 5 5.81 -13.79 12.93
CA ALA A 5 6.15 -13.34 11.61
C ALA A 5 6.09 -11.81 11.61
N THR A 6 7.27 -11.18 11.62
CA THR A 6 7.37 -9.72 11.65
C THR A 6 6.68 -9.18 10.40
N LEU A 7 5.67 -8.32 10.59
CA LEU A 7 5.08 -7.57 9.50
C LEU A 7 6.06 -6.46 9.12
N ARG A 8 6.45 -6.42 7.85
CA ARG A 8 7.31 -5.36 7.31
C ARG A 8 6.57 -4.65 6.19
N GLU A 9 6.41 -3.35 6.37
CA GLU A 9 5.88 -2.46 5.34
C GLU A 9 7.04 -1.96 4.48
N ARG A 10 6.89 -2.01 3.16
CA ARG A 10 7.88 -1.47 2.21
C ARG A 10 7.17 -0.79 1.06
N ALA A 11 7.57 0.45 0.76
CA ALA A 11 7.16 1.13 -0.47
C ALA A 11 7.64 0.33 -1.68
N ILE A 12 6.73 0.03 -2.60
CA ILE A 12 7.00 -0.77 -3.80
C ILE A 12 6.68 -0.02 -5.09
N ALA A 13 5.81 1.00 -5.03
CA ALA A 13 5.44 1.82 -6.18
C ALA A 13 4.93 3.21 -5.73
N ILE A 14 4.92 4.14 -6.67
CA ILE A 14 4.24 5.43 -6.55
C ILE A 14 3.28 5.57 -7.74
N LEU A 15 2.03 5.90 -7.48
CA LEU A 15 0.97 6.13 -8.47
C LEU A 15 0.65 7.62 -8.53
N GLY A 16 0.75 8.22 -9.71
CA GLY A 16 0.30 9.58 -9.98
C GLY A 16 -1.15 9.58 -10.46
N VAL A 17 -2.08 10.12 -9.66
CA VAL A 17 -3.51 10.16 -9.96
C VAL A 17 -3.99 11.60 -9.80
N ASP A 18 -4.54 12.17 -10.89
CA ASP A 18 -5.16 13.50 -10.92
C ASP A 18 -4.30 14.65 -10.36
N GLY A 19 -3.00 14.60 -10.61
CA GLY A 19 -2.04 15.61 -10.17
C GLY A 19 -1.50 15.37 -8.76
N GLU A 20 -1.87 14.25 -8.13
CA GLU A 20 -1.39 13.86 -6.82
C GLU A 20 -0.68 12.52 -6.83
N ASN A 21 0.27 12.34 -5.91
CA ASN A 21 1.07 11.13 -5.80
C ASN A 21 0.63 10.29 -4.61
N PHE A 22 0.52 8.99 -4.84
CA PHE A 22 0.15 7.99 -3.84
C PHE A 22 1.24 6.94 -3.77
N GLU A 23 1.85 6.79 -2.61
CA GLU A 23 2.78 5.71 -2.33
C GLU A 23 1.99 4.42 -2.08
N VAL A 24 2.35 3.36 -2.79
CA VAL A 24 1.85 2.02 -2.57
C VAL A 24 2.91 1.23 -1.82
N SER A 25 2.59 0.88 -0.58
CA SER A 25 3.42 0.03 0.28
C SER A 25 2.86 -1.39 0.30
N GLY A 26 3.73 -2.39 0.18
CA GLY A 26 3.39 -3.79 0.41
C GLY A 26 3.67 -4.17 1.86
N VAL A 27 2.71 -4.86 2.49
CA VAL A 27 2.87 -5.48 3.81
C VAL A 27 3.35 -6.91 3.60
N TYR A 28 4.51 -7.26 4.14
CA TYR A 28 5.12 -8.58 4.02
C TYR A 28 5.12 -9.28 5.37
N GLN A 29 4.73 -10.56 5.38
CA GLN A 29 4.76 -11.39 6.57
C GLN A 29 6.03 -12.25 6.58
N GLY A 30 6.94 -11.99 7.52
CA GLY A 30 8.19 -12.75 7.66
C GLY A 30 9.09 -12.64 6.43
N SER A 31 9.40 -13.77 5.80
CA SER A 31 10.27 -13.87 4.61
C SER A 31 9.50 -14.02 3.29
N ALA A 32 8.20 -13.67 3.28
CA ALA A 32 7.37 -13.75 2.10
C ALA A 32 7.94 -12.89 0.95
N ARG A 33 7.97 -13.45 -0.27
CA ARG A 33 8.38 -12.71 -1.48
C ARG A 33 7.27 -11.83 -2.04
N LYS A 34 6.02 -12.12 -1.70
CA LYS A 34 4.84 -11.37 -2.13
C LYS A 34 4.22 -10.65 -0.94
N PRO A 35 3.68 -9.44 -1.12
CA PRO A 35 2.90 -8.77 -0.10
C PRO A 35 1.65 -9.59 0.25
N SER A 36 1.30 -9.64 1.54
CA SER A 36 0.02 -10.17 2.02
C SER A 36 -1.10 -9.14 1.85
N SER A 37 -0.77 -7.85 1.93
CA SER A 37 -1.69 -6.76 1.66
C SER A 37 -0.92 -5.52 1.17
N TYR A 38 -1.66 -4.50 0.72
CA TYR A 38 -1.11 -3.23 0.29
C TYR A 38 -1.70 -2.08 1.12
N ILE A 39 -0.90 -1.03 1.28
CA ILE A 39 -1.26 0.23 1.93
C ILE A 39 -1.07 1.33 0.91
N LEU A 40 -2.07 2.19 0.80
CA LEU A 40 -2.05 3.37 -0.04
C LEU A 40 -1.89 4.60 0.86
N THR A 41 -0.79 5.33 0.69
CA THR A 41 -0.49 6.55 1.42
C THR A 41 -0.43 7.71 0.46
N ARG A 42 -1.21 8.76 0.71
CA ARG A 42 -1.16 10.00 -0.05
C ARG A 42 0.13 10.74 0.32
N THR A 43 0.98 11.07 -0.65
CA THR A 43 2.30 11.63 -0.34
C THR A 43 2.25 13.12 0.00
N GLY A 44 1.22 13.84 -0.47
CA GLY A 44 1.09 15.28 -0.27
C GLY A 44 0.94 15.66 1.21
N ASP A 45 0.13 14.90 1.94
CA ASP A 45 -0.17 15.10 3.37
C ASP A 45 0.36 13.95 4.26
N LYS A 46 0.94 12.91 3.66
CA LYS A 46 1.37 11.66 4.32
C LYS A 46 0.22 10.93 5.03
N SER A 47 -1.03 11.18 4.62
CA SER A 47 -2.21 10.50 5.15
C SER A 47 -2.31 9.10 4.56
N VAL A 48 -2.58 8.10 5.41
CA VAL A 48 -2.92 6.77 4.93
C VAL A 48 -4.34 6.81 4.39
N ALA A 49 -4.48 6.66 3.07
CA ALA A 49 -5.76 6.65 2.38
C ALA A 49 -6.49 5.31 2.62
N VAL A 50 -5.79 4.20 2.45
CA VAL A 50 -6.34 2.85 2.60
C VAL A 50 -5.29 1.89 3.17
N ARG A 51 -5.71 1.01 4.08
CA ARG A 51 -4.91 -0.13 4.55
C ARG A 51 -5.56 -1.44 4.12
N ASP A 52 -4.74 -2.49 4.10
CA ASP A 52 -5.17 -3.87 3.90
C ASP A 52 -5.85 -4.15 2.56
N LEU A 53 -5.41 -3.47 1.50
CA LEU A 53 -5.79 -3.79 0.13
C LEU A 53 -5.33 -5.21 -0.21
N SER A 54 -6.26 -6.06 -0.65
CA SER A 54 -5.98 -7.46 -1.01
C SER A 54 -5.19 -7.60 -2.32
N SER A 55 -5.18 -6.55 -3.14
CA SER A 55 -4.52 -6.51 -4.43
C SER A 55 -3.89 -5.14 -4.69
N PHE A 56 -2.93 -5.10 -5.61
CA PHE A 56 -2.28 -3.84 -5.98
C PHE A 56 -3.31 -2.87 -6.59
N PRO A 57 -3.42 -1.63 -6.09
CA PRO A 57 -4.45 -0.70 -6.53
C PRO A 57 -4.19 -0.17 -7.95
N SER A 58 -5.26 -0.03 -8.72
CA SER A 58 -5.24 0.63 -10.04
C SER A 58 -5.49 2.15 -9.91
N HIS A 59 -5.12 2.92 -10.94
CA HIS A 59 -5.39 4.37 -11.00
C HIS A 59 -6.88 4.68 -10.81
N GLN A 60 -7.78 3.88 -11.39
CA GLN A 60 -9.21 4.07 -11.25
C GLN A 60 -9.67 3.85 -9.80
N GLN A 61 -9.23 2.76 -9.16
CA GLN A 61 -9.57 2.49 -7.75
C GLN A 61 -9.07 3.60 -6.82
N VAL A 62 -7.85 4.09 -7.03
CA VAL A 62 -7.32 5.21 -6.25
C VAL A 62 -8.20 6.45 -6.43
N ARG A 63 -8.62 6.76 -7.67
CA ARG A 63 -9.55 7.87 -7.94
C ARG A 63 -10.89 7.69 -7.23
N GLU A 64 -11.47 6.49 -7.30
CA GLU A 64 -12.75 6.17 -6.64
C GLU A 64 -12.67 6.29 -5.12
N LEU A 65 -11.53 5.94 -4.51
CA LEU A 65 -11.30 6.05 -3.06
C LEU A 65 -11.15 7.51 -2.59
N MET A 66 -10.79 8.42 -3.50
CA MET A 66 -10.56 9.85 -3.20
C MET A 66 -11.78 10.73 -3.54
N SER A 67 -12.82 10.16 -4.15
CA SER A 67 -14.08 10.85 -4.46
C SER A 67 -15.03 10.86 -3.26
#